data_AF-A0A1B9F2L5-F1
#
_entry.id   AF-A0A1B9F2L5-F1
#
_cell.length_a   1.000
_cell.length_b   1.000
_cell.length_c   1.000
_cell.angle_alpha   90.00
_cell.angle_beta   90.00
_cell.angle_gamma   90.00
#
_symmetry.space_group_name_H-M   'P 1'
#
loop_
_entity.id
_entity.type
_entity.pdbx_description
1 polymer ?
#
loop_
_entity_poly.entity_id
_entity_poly.type
_entity_poly.pdbx_seq_one_letter_code
_entity_poly.pdbx_strand_id
1 'polypeptide(L)'
;MKGLNSRDLSEIITELKRWLDDVCNGRVHGTTQRIPREEFESKENKDLNSLPLRRYEIPFLCKGKVNAYSHVGYKYNYYSFPYKYVGEEASVKR
;
A
#
# COMPACT_ATOMS: atom_id res chain seq x y z
N MET A 1 -17.80 -3.78 8.58
CA MET A 1 -17.33 -2.40 8.80
C MET A 1 -18.57 -1.51 8.81
N LYS A 2 -18.97 -0.93 9.95
CA LYS A 2 -20.20 -0.12 10.01
C LYS A 2 -19.96 1.20 9.25
N GLY A 3 -20.85 1.55 8.31
CA GLY A 3 -20.82 2.84 7.61
C GLY A 3 -20.58 2.80 6.10
N LEU A 4 -20.27 1.65 5.52
CA LEU A 4 -20.15 1.46 4.06
C LEU A 4 -21.33 0.63 3.57
N ASN A 5 -22.00 1.07 2.52
CA ASN A 5 -23.23 0.44 2.02
C ASN A 5 -22.97 -0.56 0.88
N SER A 6 -21.85 -0.40 0.17
CA SER A 6 -21.48 -1.30 -0.91
C SER A 6 -20.81 -2.59 -0.43
N ARG A 7 -21.01 -3.67 -1.21
CA ARG A 7 -20.28 -4.94 -1.10
C ARG A 7 -19.22 -5.11 -2.18
N ASP A 8 -19.12 -4.16 -3.11
CA ASP A 8 -18.10 -4.12 -4.14
C ASP A 8 -16.85 -3.37 -3.66
N LEU A 9 -15.67 -3.94 -3.91
CA LEU A 9 -14.41 -3.38 -3.41
C LEU A 9 -14.09 -2.03 -4.06
N SER A 10 -14.38 -1.87 -5.35
CA SER A 10 -14.07 -0.64 -6.08
C SER A 10 -14.98 0.51 -5.61
N GLU A 11 -16.24 0.20 -5.33
CA GLU A 11 -17.19 1.14 -4.74
C GLU A 11 -16.78 1.52 -3.32
N ILE A 12 -16.40 0.54 -2.48
CA ILE A 12 -15.89 0.80 -1.12
C ILE A 12 -14.66 1.72 -1.14
N ILE A 13 -13.70 1.48 -2.04
CA ILE A 13 -12.51 2.35 -2.18
C ILE A 13 -12.93 3.78 -2.52
N THR A 14 -13.94 3.93 -3.37
CA THR A 14 -14.45 5.24 -3.80
C THR A 14 -15.19 5.95 -2.67
N GLU A 15 -16.07 5.25 -1.95
CA GLU A 15 -16.78 5.77 -0.78
C GLU A 15 -15.80 6.20 0.31
N LEU A 16 -14.77 5.41 0.58
CA LEU A 16 -13.75 5.72 1.58
C LEU A 16 -12.98 6.99 1.23
N LYS A 17 -12.58 7.15 -0.05
CA LYS A 17 -11.90 8.36 -0.51
C LYS A 17 -12.75 9.60 -0.28
N ARG A 18 -14.03 9.56 -0.69
CA ARG A 18 -14.97 10.67 -0.46
C ARG A 18 -15.11 10.99 1.02
N TRP A 19 -15.27 9.96 1.86
CA TRP A 19 -15.37 10.16 3.30
C TRP A 19 -14.11 10.79 3.91
N LEU A 20 -12.92 10.39 3.46
CA LEU A 20 -11.66 11.00 3.90
C LEU A 20 -11.59 12.48 3.52
N ASP A 21 -11.88 12.80 2.26
CA ASP A 21 -11.72 14.14 1.70
C ASP A 21 -12.77 15.12 2.23
N ASP A 22 -14.03 14.71 2.25
CA ASP A 22 -15.17 15.59 2.50
C ASP A 22 -15.56 15.66 3.99
N VAL A 23 -15.23 14.62 4.77
CA VAL A 23 -15.69 14.50 6.16
C VAL A 23 -14.53 14.41 7.14
N CYS A 24 -13.67 13.41 7.01
CA CYS A 24 -12.66 13.11 8.02
C CYS A 24 -11.61 14.23 8.13
N ASN A 25 -11.11 14.71 6.99
CA ASN A 25 -10.05 15.72 6.94
C ASN A 25 -10.56 17.15 7.14
N GLY A 26 -11.85 17.41 6.87
CA GLY A 26 -12.46 18.74 6.97
C GLY A 26 -13.20 19.03 8.29
N ARG A 27 -13.49 18.01 9.11
CA ARG A 27 -14.20 18.22 10.38
C ARG A 27 -13.27 18.74 11.48
N VAL A 28 -13.85 19.44 12.46
CA VAL A 28 -13.17 19.72 13.73
C VAL A 28 -12.96 18.40 14.47
N HIS A 29 -11.71 18.06 14.74
CA HIS A 29 -11.36 16.81 15.39
C HIS A 29 -11.66 16.88 16.90
N GLY A 30 -12.35 15.88 17.44
CA GLY A 30 -12.90 15.93 18.81
C GLY A 30 -11.85 16.04 19.92
N THR A 31 -10.64 15.51 19.72
CA THR A 31 -9.57 15.56 20.74
C THR A 31 -8.70 16.81 20.61
N THR A 32 -8.36 17.20 19.39
CA THR A 32 -7.42 18.31 19.14
C THR A 32 -8.13 19.64 18.97
N GLN A 33 -9.45 19.64 18.77
CA GLN A 33 -10.29 20.82 18.53
C GLN A 33 -9.82 21.66 17.33
N ARG A 34 -9.20 21.01 16.35
CA ARG A 34 -8.68 21.65 15.13
C ARG A 34 -9.08 20.84 13.90
N ILE A 35 -9.05 21.46 12.72
CA ILE A 35 -9.33 20.80 11.45
C ILE A 35 -8.04 20.11 10.97
N PRO A 36 -8.03 18.78 10.76
CA PRO A 36 -6.81 18.05 10.37
C PRO A 36 -6.14 18.60 9.10
N ARG A 37 -6.93 18.93 8.08
CA ARG A 37 -6.41 19.50 6.83
C ARG A 37 -5.67 20.82 7.05
N GLU A 38 -6.25 21.73 7.81
CA GLU A 38 -5.64 23.04 8.10
C GLU A 38 -4.37 22.90 8.95
N GLU A 39 -4.37 22.00 9.92
CA GLU A 39 -3.18 21.71 10.75
C GLU A 39 -2.04 21.12 9.91
N PHE A 40 -2.36 20.17 9.03
CA PHE A 40 -1.40 19.61 8.10
C PHE A 40 -0.78 20.68 7.19
N GLU A 41 -1.62 21.50 6.54
CA GLU A 41 -1.17 22.52 5.58
C GLU A 41 -0.37 23.64 6.25
N SER A 42 -0.77 24.05 7.46
CA SER A 42 -0.15 25.18 8.16
C SER A 42 1.15 24.84 8.87
N LYS A 43 1.26 23.61 9.41
CA LYS A 43 2.36 23.17 10.29
C LYS A 43 3.16 22.04 9.68
N GLU A 44 2.53 20.89 9.45
CA GLU A 44 3.26 19.65 9.13
C GLU A 44 3.91 19.69 7.74
N ASN A 45 3.21 20.24 6.75
CA ASN A 45 3.65 20.21 5.35
C ASN A 45 5.00 20.90 5.12
N LYS A 46 5.35 21.90 5.93
CA LYS A 46 6.64 22.62 5.83
C LYS A 46 7.81 21.81 6.38
N ASP A 47 7.53 20.88 7.28
CA ASP A 47 8.53 20.03 7.93
C ASP A 47 8.75 18.71 7.17
N LEU A 48 7.93 18.42 6.14
CA LEU A 48 8.06 17.23 5.32
C LEU A 48 9.23 17.33 4.34
N ASN A 49 9.94 16.22 4.20
CA ASN A 49 10.92 16.07 3.12
C ASN A 49 10.23 15.96 1.76
N SER A 50 10.90 16.43 0.72
CA SER A 50 10.47 16.20 -0.67
C SER A 50 10.31 14.71 -0.95
N LEU A 51 9.37 14.36 -1.83
CA LEU A 51 9.20 12.99 -2.29
C LEU A 51 10.53 12.43 -2.81
N PRO A 52 10.97 11.25 -2.32
CA PRO A 52 12.21 10.66 -2.79
C PRO A 52 12.10 10.32 -4.29
N LEU A 53 13.18 10.52 -5.03
CA LEU A 53 13.25 10.22 -6.47
C LEU A 53 13.02 8.74 -6.79
N ARG A 54 13.30 7.86 -5.81
CA ARG A 54 13.07 6.43 -5.92
C ARG A 54 11.83 6.05 -5.11
N ARG A 55 10.98 5.21 -5.69
CA ARG A 55 9.87 4.61 -4.95
C ARG A 55 10.40 3.84 -3.75
N TYR A 56 9.64 3.88 -2.66
CA TYR A 56 9.90 3.02 -1.52
C TYR A 56 9.80 1.54 -1.97
N GLU A 57 10.87 0.78 -1.78
CA GLU A 57 10.93 -0.65 -2.13
C GLU A 57 10.72 -1.50 -0.88
N ILE A 58 9.76 -2.43 -0.94
CA ILE A 58 9.64 -3.48 0.08
C ILE A 58 10.69 -4.53 -0.27
N PRO A 59 11.69 -4.78 0.60
CA PRO A 59 12.92 -5.43 0.17
C PRO A 59 12.70 -6.88 -0.26
N PHE A 60 11.83 -7.65 0.39
CA PHE A 60 11.60 -9.07 0.04
C PHE A 60 10.21 -9.55 0.45
N LEU A 61 9.55 -10.28 -0.46
CA LEU A 61 8.30 -10.98 -0.19
C LEU A 61 8.57 -12.41 0.29
N CYS A 62 9.48 -13.10 -0.40
CA CYS A 62 10.02 -14.40 0.02
C CYS A 62 11.35 -14.71 -0.68
N LYS A 63 12.05 -15.71 -0.14
CA LYS A 63 13.14 -16.42 -0.81
C LYS A 63 12.72 -17.87 -1.01
N GLY A 64 13.04 -18.44 -2.17
CA GLY A 64 12.73 -19.83 -2.47
C GLY A 64 13.56 -20.36 -3.62
N LYS A 65 13.72 -21.67 -3.66
CA LYS A 65 14.42 -22.37 -4.74
C LYS A 65 13.53 -22.44 -5.96
N VAL A 66 14.07 -22.09 -7.13
CA VAL A 66 13.35 -22.22 -8.41
C VAL A 66 13.15 -23.71 -8.70
N ASN A 67 11.89 -24.12 -8.81
CA ASN A 67 11.54 -25.52 -9.07
C ASN A 67 11.81 -25.93 -10.53
N ALA A 68 11.65 -27.21 -10.86
CA ALA A 68 11.88 -27.74 -12.20
C ALA A 68 11.01 -27.11 -13.30
N TYR A 69 9.87 -26.52 -12.92
CA TYR A 69 8.97 -25.80 -13.82
C TYR A 69 9.35 -24.33 -13.97
N SER A 70 10.50 -23.90 -13.46
CA SER A 70 10.97 -22.51 -13.46
C SER A 70 10.10 -21.55 -12.65
N HIS A 71 9.57 -21.99 -11.50
CA HIS A 71 8.75 -21.17 -10.62
C HIS A 71 9.25 -21.16 -9.17
N VAL A 72 8.98 -20.05 -8.47
CA VAL A 72 9.03 -19.95 -7.00
C VAL A 72 7.62 -19.78 -6.48
N GLY A 73 7.23 -20.64 -5.53
CA GLY A 73 5.92 -20.56 -4.87
C GLY A 73 5.94 -19.59 -3.69
N TYR A 74 4.91 -18.75 -3.57
CA TYR A 74 4.68 -17.89 -2.40
C TYR A 74 3.20 -17.64 -2.17
N LYS A 75 2.71 -17.95 -0.96
CA LYS A 75 1.32 -17.74 -0.53
C LYS A 75 0.31 -18.02 -1.65
N TYR A 76 0.31 -19.27 -2.13
CA TYR A 76 -0.58 -19.77 -3.20
C TYR A 76 -0.38 -19.18 -4.60
N ASN A 77 0.63 -18.34 -4.81
CA ASN A 77 1.01 -17.80 -6.10
C ASN A 77 2.33 -18.42 -6.59
N TYR A 78 2.52 -18.45 -7.91
CA TYR A 78 3.77 -18.90 -8.54
C TYR A 78 4.36 -17.76 -9.37
N TYR A 79 5.65 -17.52 -9.18
CA TYR A 79 6.39 -16.50 -9.90
C TYR A 79 7.37 -17.18 -10.84
N SER A 80 7.27 -16.86 -12.13
CA SER A 80 8.10 -17.46 -13.17
C SER A 80 9.50 -16.85 -13.17
N PHE A 81 10.49 -17.70 -13.41
CA PHE A 81 11.88 -17.34 -13.60
C PHE A 81 12.39 -17.92 -14.94
N PRO A 82 13.43 -17.33 -15.55
CA PRO A 82 14.11 -17.98 -16.66
C PRO A 82 14.63 -19.38 -16.28
N TYR A 83 14.49 -20.37 -17.17
CA TYR A 83 14.86 -21.78 -16.93
C TYR A 83 16.31 -21.96 -16.45
N LYS A 84 17.22 -21.08 -16.86
CA LYS A 84 18.62 -21.09 -16.39
C LYS A 84 18.79 -21.01 -14.87
N TYR A 85 17.78 -20.54 -14.14
CA TYR A 85 17.81 -20.43 -12.68
C TYR A 85 17.21 -21.64 -11.96
N VAL A 86 16.78 -22.69 -12.66
CA VAL A 86 16.24 -23.90 -12.02
C VAL A 86 17.26 -24.47 -11.04
N GLY A 87 16.83 -24.67 -9.80
CA GLY A 87 17.68 -25.15 -8.72
C GLY A 87 18.48 -24.06 -7.99
N GLU A 88 18.43 -22.80 -8.43
CA GLU A 88 19.01 -21.67 -7.71
C GLU A 88 18.04 -21.06 -6.71
N GLU A 89 18.57 -20.35 -5.72
CA GLU A 89 17.77 -19.52 -4.82
C GLU A 89 17.41 -18.20 -5.48
N ALA A 90 16.12 -17.86 -5.48
CA ALA A 90 15.63 -16.59 -5.99
C ALA A 90 14.80 -15.86 -4.93
N SER A 91 14.78 -14.52 -5.06
CA SER A 91 14.00 -13.63 -4.21
C SER A 91 12.87 -13.00 -5.01
N VAL A 92 11.64 -13.09 -4.50
CA VAL A 92 10.47 -12.43 -5.10
C VAL A 92 10.23 -11.11 -4.37
N LYS A 93 9.96 -10.04 -5.14
CA LYS A 93 9.54 -8.72 -4.66
C LYS A 93 8.19 -8.36 -5.29
N ARG A 94 7.39 -7.52 -4.61
CA ARG A 94 6.12 -6.99 -5.10
C ARG A 94 6.13 -5.47 -5.06
#